data_AF-A0A945KLB3-F1
#
_entry.id   AF-A0A945KLB3-F1
#
_cell.length_a   1.000
_cell.length_b   1.000
_cell.length_c   1.000
_cell.angle_alpha   90.00
_cell.angle_beta   90.00
_cell.angle_gamma   90.00
#
_symmetry.space_group_name_H-M   'P 1'
#
loop_
_entity.id
_entity.type
_entity.pdbx_description
1 polymer ?
#
loop_
_entity_poly.entity_id
_entity_poly.type
_entity_poly.pdbx_seq_one_letter_code
_entity_poly.pdbx_strand_id
1 'polypeptide(L)'
;PVQAQSAATGSRFLAVTGPYMDGVSLLYVIDQETSRLAVYQGRGGGASAREIVLIGVRNIGFDVQLDAFNDESEYSYQDLLKQFSRQAKTK
;
A
#
# COMPACT_ATOMS: atom_id res chain seq x y z
N PRO A 1 12.57 7.49 4.70
CA PRO A 1 11.85 6.71 3.67
C PRO A 1 12.13 5.22 3.92
N VAL A 2 11.10 4.36 3.93
CA VAL A 2 11.31 2.91 4.07
C VAL A 2 11.85 2.39 2.73
N GLN A 3 13.00 1.72 2.75
CA GLN A 3 13.63 1.16 1.57
C GLN A 3 13.41 -0.35 1.56
N ALA A 4 12.79 -0.87 0.49
CA ALA A 4 12.65 -2.31 0.30
C ALA A 4 14.03 -2.93 0.04
N GLN A 5 14.36 -3.99 0.78
CA GLN A 5 15.59 -4.77 0.56
C GLN A 5 15.35 -5.95 -0.37
N SER A 6 14.18 -6.59 -0.26
CA SER A 6 13.78 -7.64 -1.18
C SER A 6 12.27 -7.69 -1.34
N ALA A 7 11.86 -8.10 -2.53
CA ALA A 7 10.47 -8.36 -2.86
C ALA A 7 10.37 -9.71 -3.57
N ALA A 8 9.33 -10.47 -3.24
CA ALA A 8 9.00 -11.72 -3.91
C ALA A 8 7.52 -11.68 -4.30
N THR A 9 7.23 -12.04 -5.54
CA THR A 9 5.86 -12.07 -6.05
C THR A 9 5.47 -13.49 -6.42
N GLY A 10 4.30 -13.91 -5.98
CA GLY A 10 3.63 -15.14 -6.42
C GLY A 10 2.39 -14.80 -7.25
N SER A 11 1.57 -15.81 -7.54
CA SER A 11 0.30 -15.64 -8.26
C SER A 11 -0.71 -14.79 -7.50
N ARG A 12 -0.73 -14.88 -6.18
CA ARG A 12 -1.69 -14.17 -5.32
C ARG A 12 -1.03 -13.16 -4.38
N PHE A 13 0.11 -13.49 -3.80
CA PHE A 13 0.74 -12.65 -2.79
C PHE A 13 1.98 -11.94 -3.31
N LEU A 14 2.12 -10.67 -2.95
CA LEU A 14 3.37 -9.90 -3.03
C LEU A 14 3.91 -9.72 -1.62
N ALA A 15 5.13 -10.21 -1.40
CA ALA A 15 5.85 -10.05 -0.13
C ALA A 15 6.98 -9.02 -0.32
N VAL A 16 7.06 -8.03 0.56
CA VAL A 16 8.10 -7.00 0.56
C VAL A 16 8.69 -6.91 1.95
N THR A 17 10.01 -6.94 2.07
CA THR A 17 10.69 -6.81 3.37
C THR A 17 11.75 -5.71 3.36
N GLY A 18 11.94 -5.09 4.51
CA GLY A 18 12.95 -4.06 4.71
C GLY A 18 13.22 -3.77 6.18
N PRO A 19 14.36 -3.13 6.49
CA PRO A 19 14.70 -2.70 7.84
C PRO A 19 13.79 -1.53 8.23
N TYR A 20 13.40 -1.49 9.50
CA TYR A 20 12.63 -0.38 10.07
C TYR A 20 13.45 0.39 11.11
N MET A 21 14.09 -0.33 12.03
CA MET A 21 14.98 0.19 13.08
C MET A 21 16.05 -0.85 13.39
N ASP A 22 17.04 -0.50 14.21
CA ASP A 22 18.07 -1.44 14.64
C ASP A 22 17.48 -2.72 15.24
N GLY A 23 17.87 -3.87 14.69
CA GLY A 23 17.38 -5.17 15.09
C GLY A 23 15.91 -5.44 14.72
N VAL A 24 15.27 -4.60 13.91
CA VAL A 24 13.87 -4.74 13.50
C VAL A 24 13.70 -4.68 11.99
N SER A 25 13.07 -5.70 11.42
CA SER A 25 12.63 -5.72 10.02
C SER A 25 11.12 -5.85 9.94
N LEU A 26 10.53 -5.30 8.88
CA LEU A 26 9.13 -5.45 8.54
C LEU A 26 8.98 -6.33 7.32
N LEU A 27 7.97 -7.19 7.35
CA LEU A 27 7.49 -7.98 6.21
C LEU A 27 6.05 -7.55 5.90
N TYR A 28 5.86 -6.94 4.75
CA TYR A 28 4.56 -6.61 4.18
C TYR A 28 4.12 -7.77 3.28
N VAL A 29 2.90 -8.26 3.48
CA VAL A 29 2.27 -9.28 2.64
C VAL A 29 0.99 -8.71 2.07
N ILE A 30 0.96 -8.55 0.75
CA ILE A 30 -0.13 -7.95 0.01
C ILE A 30 -0.86 -9.07 -0.74
N ASP A 31 -2.14 -9.27 -0.44
CA ASP A 31 -3.04 -10.12 -1.21
C ASP A 31 -3.58 -9.32 -2.40
N GLN A 32 -3.10 -9.66 -3.60
CA GLN A 32 -3.43 -8.95 -4.84
C GLN A 32 -4.87 -9.20 -5.29
N GLU A 33 -5.51 -10.29 -4.84
CA GLU A 33 -6.90 -10.60 -5.20
C GLU A 33 -7.88 -9.85 -4.30
N THR A 34 -7.57 -9.73 -3.01
CA THR A 34 -8.51 -9.16 -2.02
C THR A 34 -8.16 -7.75 -1.58
N SER A 35 -7.06 -7.17 -2.10
CA SER A 35 -6.55 -5.85 -1.69
C SER A 35 -6.36 -5.75 -0.18
N ARG A 36 -5.85 -6.82 0.44
CA ARG A 36 -5.55 -6.87 1.88
C ARG A 36 -4.05 -6.81 2.10
N LEU A 37 -3.65 -6.04 3.11
CA LEU A 37 -2.28 -5.94 3.59
C LEU A 37 -2.20 -6.56 4.98
N ALA A 38 -1.19 -7.38 5.20
CA ALA A 38 -0.72 -7.79 6.53
C ALA A 38 0.73 -7.33 6.72
N VAL A 39 1.06 -6.89 7.93
CA VAL A 39 2.42 -6.44 8.28
C VAL A 39 2.91 -7.25 9.47
N TYR A 40 4.05 -7.88 9.30
CA TYR A 40 4.75 -8.61 10.35
C TYR A 40 6.03 -7.88 10.75
N GLN A 41 6.33 -7.90 12.04
CA GLN A 41 7.60 -7.48 12.58
C GLN A 41 8.46 -8.69 12.87
N GLY A 42 9.67 -8.72 12.30
CA GLY A 42 10.74 -9.61 12.76
C GLY A 42 11.70 -8.83 13.64
N ARG A 43 12.06 -9.39 14.81
CA ARG A 43 13.18 -8.88 15.61
C ARG A 43 14.38 -9.81 15.49
N GLY A 44 15.58 -9.24 15.45
CA GLY A 44 16.86 -9.95 15.45
C GLY A 44 17.75 -9.44 16.58
N GLY A 45 18.79 -10.20 16.93
CA GLY A 45 19.80 -9.76 17.92
C GLY A 45 20.00 -10.65 19.14
N GLY A 46 19.26 -11.76 19.28
CA GLY A 46 19.48 -12.75 20.35
C GLY A 46 19.16 -14.17 19.90
N ALA A 47 19.90 -15.16 20.42
CA ALA A 47 19.75 -16.58 20.07
C ALA A 47 18.33 -17.15 20.31
N SER A 48 17.51 -16.45 21.10
CA SER A 48 16.11 -16.80 21.42
C SER A 48 15.08 -15.81 20.85
N ALA A 49 15.50 -14.76 20.14
CA ALA A 49 14.65 -13.64 19.75
C ALA A 49 14.15 -13.71 18.29
N ARG A 50 13.99 -14.93 17.74
CA ARG A 50 13.41 -15.12 16.38
C ARG A 50 11.89 -15.14 16.45
N GLU A 51 11.30 -14.02 16.83
CA GLU A 51 9.85 -13.87 16.86
C GLU A 51 9.40 -13.08 15.63
N ILE A 52 8.42 -13.64 14.90
CA ILE A 52 7.68 -12.94 13.85
C ILE A 52 6.30 -12.65 14.44
N VAL A 53 5.97 -11.37 14.60
CA VAL A 53 4.71 -10.92 15.21
C VAL A 53 3.87 -10.20 14.16
N LEU A 54 2.59 -10.53 14.04
CA LEU A 54 1.65 -9.75 13.25
C LEU A 54 1.37 -8.42 13.97
N ILE A 55 1.73 -7.30 13.34
CA ILE A 55 1.59 -5.96 13.96
C ILE A 55 0.49 -5.12 13.32
N GLY A 56 -0.04 -5.54 12.18
CA GLY A 56 -1.11 -4.79 11.52
C GLY A 56 -1.75 -5.54 10.36
N VAL A 57 -3.03 -5.24 10.15
CA VAL A 57 -3.80 -5.67 8.97
C VAL A 57 -4.65 -4.50 8.48
N ARG A 58 -4.79 -4.35 7.17
CA ARG A 58 -5.58 -3.28 6.55
C ARG A 58 -6.20 -3.76 5.24
N ASN A 59 -7.42 -3.31 4.94
CA ASN A 59 -7.96 -3.37 3.59
C ASN A 59 -7.48 -2.12 2.83
N ILE A 60 -6.51 -2.29 1.94
CA ILE A 60 -5.92 -1.20 1.16
C ILE A 60 -6.77 -0.85 -0.07
N GLY A 61 -7.78 -1.67 -0.40
CA GLY A 61 -8.74 -1.36 -1.45
C GLY A 61 -9.61 -0.13 -1.15
N PHE A 62 -9.76 0.26 0.12
CA PHE A 62 -10.45 1.50 0.48
C PHE A 62 -9.62 2.75 0.16
N ASP A 63 -8.29 2.62 0.10
CA ASP A 63 -7.39 3.74 -0.15
C ASP A 63 -7.54 4.27 -1.58
N VAL A 64 -7.96 3.41 -2.51
CA VAL A 64 -8.22 3.74 -3.92
C VAL A 64 -9.68 4.11 -4.22
N GLN A 65 -10.58 4.01 -3.24
CA GLN A 65 -11.99 4.42 -3.40
C GLN A 65 -12.20 5.92 -3.15
N LEU A 66 -11.13 6.64 -2.82
CA LEU A 66 -11.20 8.08 -2.64
C LEU A 66 -11.13 8.74 -4.02
N ASP A 67 -12.24 9.35 -4.44
CA ASP A 67 -12.32 10.12 -5.69
C ASP A 67 -11.28 11.26 -5.75
N ALA A 68 -10.89 11.76 -4.57
CA ALA A 68 -9.81 12.71 -4.38
C ALA A 68 -9.21 12.52 -2.97
N PHE A 69 -7.94 12.11 -2.88
CA PHE A 69 -7.21 12.08 -1.61
C PHE A 69 -6.05 13.07 -1.65
N ASN A 70 -6.18 14.15 -0.87
CA ASN A 70 -5.22 15.25 -0.84
C ASN A 70 -4.91 15.82 -2.24
N ASP A 71 -5.94 15.85 -3.10
CA ASP A 71 -5.85 16.45 -4.43
C ASP A 71 -5.93 17.98 -4.28
N GLU A 72 -4.79 18.65 -4.45
CA GLU A 72 -4.68 20.12 -4.46
C GLU A 72 -4.73 20.70 -5.88
N SER A 73 -5.21 19.92 -6.85
CA SER A 73 -5.39 20.41 -8.23
C SER A 73 -6.42 21.53 -8.30
N GLU A 74 -6.21 22.50 -9.20
CA GLU A 74 -7.13 23.62 -9.43
C GLU A 74 -8.55 23.16 -9.82
N TYR A 75 -8.67 22.01 -10.49
CA TYR A 75 -9.93 21.40 -10.89
C TYR A 75 -9.99 19.95 -10.45
N SER A 76 -11.11 19.56 -9.82
CA SER A 76 -11.35 18.16 -9.47
C SER A 76 -11.62 17.31 -10.72
N TYR A 77 -11.43 16.00 -10.62
CA TYR A 77 -11.81 15.06 -11.68
C TYR A 77 -13.26 15.25 -12.16
N GLN A 78 -14.19 15.50 -11.23
CA GLN A 78 -15.60 15.71 -11.54
C GLN A 78 -15.86 17.02 -12.31
N ASP A 79 -15.08 18.06 -12.02
CA ASP A 79 -15.17 19.35 -12.72
C ASP A 79 -14.67 19.23 -14.15
N LEU A 80 -13.53 18.55 -14.34
CA LEU A 80 -12.98 18.26 -15.66
C LEU A 80 -13.96 17.39 -16.47
N LEU A 81 -14.51 16.33 -15.87
CA LEU A 81 -15.48 15.45 -16.53
C LEU A 81 -16.70 16.23 -17.04
N LYS A 82 -17.25 17.17 -16.25
CA LYS A 82 -18.36 18.03 -16.65
C LYS A 82 -17.99 18.96 -17.82
N GLN A 83 -16.80 19.57 -17.78
CA GLN A 83 -16.34 20.47 -18.84
C GLN A 83 -16.21 19.73 -20.18
N PHE A 84 -15.54 18.58 -20.19
CA PHE A 84 -15.37 17.78 -21.41
C PHE A 84 -16.68 17.17 -21.91
N SER A 85 -17.59 16.77 -21.01
CA SER A 85 -18.90 16.26 -21.40
C SER A 85 -19.80 17.33 -22.05
N ARG A 86 -19.70 18.60 -21.62
CA ARG A 86 -20.41 19.72 -22.27
C ARG A 86 -19.83 20.01 -23.65
N GLN A 87 -18.51 20.00 -23.78
CA GLN A 87 -17.86 20.22 -25.08
C GLN A 87 -18.23 19.13 -26.10
N ALA A 88 -18.29 17.87 -25.67
CA ALA A 88 -18.69 16.76 -26.53
C ALA A 88 -20.14 16.82 -27.02
N LYS A 89 -21.06 17.45 -26.28
CA LYS A 89 -22.47 17.63 -26.67
C LYS A 89 -22.74 18.86 -27.55
N THR A 90 -21.75 19.74 -27.71
CA THR A 90 -21.89 20.99 -28.48
C THR A 90 -21.29 20.85 -29.90
N LYS A 91 -20.66 19.71 -30.20
CA LYS A 91 -20.32 19.27 -31.56
C LYS A 91 -21.36 18.29 -32.08
#